data_AF-A0A7S1I6T1-F1
#
_entry.id   AF-A0A7S1I6T1-F1
#
_cell.length_a   1.000
_cell.length_b   1.000
_cell.length_c   1.000
_cell.angle_alpha   90.00
_cell.angle_beta   90.00
_cell.angle_gamma   90.00
#
_symmetry.space_group_name_H-M   'P 1'
#
loop_
_entity.id
_entity.type
_entity.pdbx_description
1 polymer ?
#
loop_
_entity_poly.entity_id
_entity_poly.type
_entity_poly.pdbx_seq_one_letter_code
_entity_poly.pdbx_strand_id
1 'polypeptide(L)'
;QDEARVREQRATAIGDCFVAAVFLAYAGPLDAEGRAHLLDLLWAHYVAVPGEEARKLSIPDSITSSLVIEEAAGTEDVPERIVSPGPVKADLLPSALDSFSALVRFVLQGPRQQAEAYRAWAADGLVLSDVTIGNALIVLNSVRPPLLIDPEGLFTGWLARTLHSVVEVDAGGPLAPAEALKGALQYGNTLFARGVHAGSQLLRQ
;
A
#
# COMPACT_ATOMS: atom_id res chain seq x y z
N GLN A 1 -8.49 -25.86 22.67
CA GLN A 1 -7.74 -25.76 21.39
C GLN A 1 -7.63 -24.31 20.92
N ASP A 2 -8.64 -23.46 21.13
CA ASP A 2 -8.57 -22.05 20.73
C ASP A 2 -7.52 -21.20 21.47
N GLU A 3 -7.28 -21.44 22.76
CA GLU A 3 -6.33 -20.63 23.54
C GLU A 3 -4.88 -20.73 23.05
N ALA A 4 -4.46 -21.93 22.62
CA ALA A 4 -3.12 -22.15 22.07
C ALA A 4 -2.95 -21.38 20.75
N ARG A 5 -3.97 -21.44 19.86
CA ARG A 5 -3.97 -20.71 18.59
C ARG A 5 -3.97 -19.20 18.82
N VAL A 6 -4.76 -18.70 19.75
CA VAL A 6 -4.80 -17.26 20.08
C VAL A 6 -3.46 -16.81 20.67
N ARG A 7 -2.82 -17.63 21.49
CA ARG A 7 -1.49 -17.34 22.05
C ARG A 7 -0.42 -17.24 20.96
N GLU A 8 -0.45 -18.16 20.00
CA GLU A 8 0.45 -18.15 18.84
C GLU A 8 0.21 -16.93 17.95
N GLN A 9 -1.05 -16.61 17.62
CA GLN A 9 -1.39 -15.41 16.86
C GLN A 9 -0.95 -14.12 17.55
N ARG A 10 -1.06 -14.04 18.88
CA ARG A 10 -0.57 -12.89 19.64
C ARG A 10 0.95 -12.75 19.59
N ALA A 11 1.67 -13.86 19.45
CA ALA A 11 3.13 -13.83 19.37
C ALA A 11 3.61 -13.23 18.04
N THR A 12 2.90 -13.48 16.94
CA THR A 12 3.29 -13.00 15.60
C THR A 12 2.59 -11.71 15.15
N ALA A 13 1.53 -11.29 15.85
CA ALA A 13 0.69 -10.17 15.43
C ALA A 13 1.47 -8.88 15.12
N ILE A 14 2.53 -8.57 15.87
CA ILE A 14 3.33 -7.35 15.63
C ILE A 14 4.12 -7.48 14.33
N GLY A 15 4.75 -8.63 14.07
CA GLY A 15 5.46 -8.90 12.83
C GLY A 15 4.53 -8.93 11.62
N ASP A 16 3.37 -9.57 11.77
CA ASP A 16 2.34 -9.64 10.72
C ASP A 16 1.83 -8.24 10.35
N CYS A 17 1.50 -7.41 11.36
CA CYS A 17 1.12 -6.01 11.17
C CYS A 17 2.23 -5.20 10.48
N PHE A 18 3.50 -5.42 10.87
CA PHE A 18 4.63 -4.72 10.29
C PHE A 18 4.80 -5.04 8.80
N VAL A 19 4.84 -6.34 8.44
CA VAL A 19 4.96 -6.78 7.04
C VAL A 19 3.79 -6.25 6.21
N ALA A 20 2.56 -6.33 6.73
CA ALA A 20 1.39 -5.79 6.05
C ALA A 20 1.46 -4.28 5.86
N ALA A 21 1.86 -3.52 6.89
CA ALA A 21 2.00 -2.08 6.80
C ALA A 21 3.07 -1.66 5.78
N VAL A 22 4.22 -2.33 5.77
CA VAL A 22 5.28 -2.06 4.79
C VAL A 22 4.78 -2.32 3.37
N PHE A 23 4.11 -3.45 3.14
CA PHE A 23 3.56 -3.75 1.82
C PHE A 23 2.54 -2.69 1.40
N LEU A 24 1.56 -2.37 2.26
CA LEU A 24 0.50 -1.41 1.94
C LEU A 24 1.04 0.02 1.70
N ALA A 25 2.12 0.41 2.37
CA ALA A 25 2.69 1.75 2.25
C ALA A 25 3.69 1.90 1.09
N TYR A 26 4.50 0.87 0.81
CA TYR A 26 5.66 0.99 -0.09
C TYR A 26 5.59 0.13 -1.35
N ALA A 27 4.73 -0.88 -1.43
CA ALA A 27 4.64 -1.76 -2.58
C ALA A 27 3.92 -1.13 -3.80
N GLY A 28 3.22 -0.02 -3.59
CA GLY A 28 2.41 0.66 -4.62
C GLY A 28 3.13 0.91 -5.94
N PRO A 29 4.25 1.66 -5.95
CA PRO A 29 4.99 1.97 -7.18
C PRO A 29 5.83 0.81 -7.73
N LEU A 30 5.95 -0.29 -6.99
CA LEU A 30 6.78 -1.44 -7.37
C LEU A 30 6.03 -2.37 -8.33
N ASP A 31 6.75 -2.97 -9.26
CA ASP A 31 6.26 -4.03 -10.14
C ASP A 31 6.25 -5.40 -9.43
N ALA A 32 5.91 -6.47 -10.17
CA ALA A 32 5.82 -7.82 -9.61
C ALA A 32 7.14 -8.28 -8.97
N GLU A 33 8.27 -8.03 -9.64
CA GLU A 33 9.59 -8.45 -9.19
C GLU A 33 10.05 -7.64 -7.97
N GLY A 34 9.89 -6.31 -8.01
CA GLY A 34 10.20 -5.44 -6.89
C GLY A 34 9.38 -5.77 -5.63
N ARG A 35 8.12 -6.17 -5.79
CA ARG A 35 7.28 -6.65 -4.67
C ARG A 35 7.74 -7.99 -4.11
N ALA A 36 8.08 -8.94 -4.98
CA ALA A 36 8.63 -10.21 -4.55
C ALA A 36 9.94 -9.99 -3.78
N HIS A 37 10.83 -9.15 -4.29
CA HIS A 37 12.07 -8.79 -3.62
C HIS A 37 11.84 -8.09 -2.27
N LEU A 38 10.88 -7.15 -2.20
CA LEU A 38 10.51 -6.50 -0.95
C LEU A 38 10.02 -7.52 0.09
N LEU A 39 9.16 -8.45 -0.32
CA LEU A 39 8.65 -9.50 0.56
C LEU A 39 9.74 -10.48 0.99
N ASP A 40 10.63 -10.89 0.08
CA ASP A 40 11.77 -11.74 0.40
C ASP A 40 12.69 -11.06 1.42
N LEU A 41 12.94 -9.75 1.29
CA LEU A 41 13.70 -8.98 2.28
C LEU A 41 12.98 -8.96 3.62
N LEU A 42 11.67 -8.70 3.64
CA LEU A 42 10.90 -8.68 4.88
C LEU A 42 10.87 -10.06 5.55
N TRP A 43 10.67 -11.13 4.79
CA TRP A 43 10.62 -12.49 5.31
C TRP A 43 11.97 -12.96 5.79
N ALA A 44 13.05 -12.72 5.04
CA ALA A 44 14.40 -13.08 5.45
C ALA A 44 14.85 -12.40 6.75
N HIS A 45 14.25 -11.26 7.12
CA HIS A 45 14.66 -10.48 8.29
C HIS A 45 13.66 -10.53 9.45
N TYR A 46 12.37 -10.79 9.20
CA TYR A 46 11.31 -10.75 10.21
C TYR A 46 10.52 -12.07 10.35
N VAL A 47 10.60 -13.00 9.39
CA VAL A 47 10.11 -14.37 9.63
C VAL A 47 11.23 -15.12 10.33
N ALA A 48 11.15 -15.13 11.66
CA ALA A 48 12.12 -15.82 12.50
C ALA A 48 12.12 -17.32 12.22
N VAL A 49 13.23 -17.84 11.68
CA VAL A 49 13.65 -19.22 11.94
C VAL A 49 14.09 -19.26 13.42
N PRO A 50 13.51 -20.11 14.27
CA PRO A 50 13.94 -20.20 15.66
C PRO A 50 15.43 -20.58 15.75
N GLY A 51 16.28 -19.67 16.22
CA GLY A 51 17.69 -19.95 16.55
C GLY A 51 18.78 -19.21 15.73
N GLU A 52 18.44 -18.39 14.74
CA GLU A 52 19.42 -17.56 14.04
C GLU A 52 19.45 -16.10 14.55
N GLU A 53 20.65 -15.55 14.72
CA GLU A 53 20.82 -14.13 15.09
C GLU A 53 20.31 -13.21 13.97
N ALA A 54 19.59 -12.16 14.36
CA ALA A 54 19.06 -11.14 13.46
C ALA A 54 20.16 -10.57 12.56
N ARG A 55 20.05 -10.81 11.25
CA ARG A 55 20.92 -10.14 10.27
C ARG A 55 20.60 -8.66 10.30
N LYS A 56 21.60 -7.82 10.60
CA LYS A 56 21.48 -6.36 10.56
C LYS A 56 21.00 -5.94 9.18
N LEU A 57 19.88 -5.23 9.14
CA LEU A 57 19.33 -4.65 7.92
C LEU A 57 20.29 -3.55 7.43
N SER A 58 21.06 -3.83 6.39
CA SER A 58 21.60 -2.79 5.52
C SER A 58 20.61 -2.61 4.38
N ILE A 59 19.81 -1.54 4.41
CA ILE A 59 18.97 -1.17 3.26
C ILE A 59 19.95 -0.85 2.11
N PRO A 60 19.90 -1.55 0.97
CA PRO A 60 20.78 -1.23 -0.15
C PRO A 60 20.46 0.16 -0.69
N ASP A 61 21.49 0.99 -0.92
CA ASP A 61 21.37 2.36 -1.46
C ASP A 61 20.64 2.42 -2.84
N SER A 62 20.47 1.27 -3.49
CA SER A 62 19.68 1.09 -4.71
C SER A 62 18.19 1.45 -4.50
N ILE A 63 17.59 1.15 -3.34
CA ILE A 63 16.17 1.46 -3.07
C ILE A 63 15.96 2.96 -2.81
N THR A 64 16.96 3.65 -2.27
CA THR A 64 16.93 5.10 -2.06
C THR A 64 17.19 5.93 -3.32
N SER A 65 17.87 5.35 -4.32
CA SER A 65 18.25 6.06 -5.55
C SER A 65 17.06 6.34 -6.48
N SER A 66 16.00 5.53 -6.42
CA SER A 66 14.78 5.72 -7.22
C SER A 66 13.74 6.63 -6.56
N LEU A 67 14.00 7.11 -5.35
CA LEU A 67 13.10 7.95 -4.53
C LEU A 67 13.58 9.41 -4.41
N VAL A 68 14.58 9.81 -5.20
CA VAL A 68 14.98 11.22 -5.32
C VAL A 68 13.88 11.97 -6.07
N ILE A 69 12.96 12.55 -5.30
CA ILE A 69 12.22 13.72 -5.73
C ILE A 69 13.28 14.82 -5.85
N GLU A 70 13.50 15.35 -7.06
CA GLU A 70 14.33 16.54 -7.26
C GLU A 70 13.72 17.68 -6.45
N GLU A 71 14.30 17.95 -5.28
CA GLU A 71 13.89 19.05 -4.42
C GLU A 71 14.45 20.34 -5.01
N ALA A 72 13.54 21.20 -5.45
CA ALA A 72 13.84 22.51 -5.99
C ALA A 72 14.56 23.36 -4.93
N ALA A 73 15.68 23.94 -5.34
CA ALA A 73 16.50 24.84 -4.54
C ALA A 73 15.69 26.02 -3.98
N GLY A 74 15.68 26.14 -2.65
CA GLY A 74 15.08 27.26 -1.92
C GLY A 74 15.49 27.22 -0.45
N THR A 75 16.63 27.83 -0.16
CA THR A 75 17.18 28.13 1.17
C THR A 75 16.15 28.60 2.20
N GLU A 76 16.10 27.97 3.37
CA GLU A 76 16.33 28.63 4.68
C GLU A 76 16.38 27.62 5.86
N ASP A 77 17.21 27.97 6.84
CA ASP A 77 17.61 27.27 8.08
C ASP A 77 16.63 26.26 8.71
N VAL A 78 17.09 25.00 8.86
CA VAL A 78 16.53 24.02 9.81
C VAL A 78 17.66 23.49 10.70
N PRO A 79 17.52 23.53 12.04
CA PRO A 79 18.60 23.12 12.93
C PRO A 79 18.84 21.61 12.84
N GLU A 80 20.05 21.24 12.43
CA GLU A 80 20.59 19.89 12.48
C GLU A 80 20.55 19.35 13.92
N ARG A 81 19.57 18.51 14.20
CA ARG A 81 19.74 17.44 15.17
C ARG A 81 18.93 16.23 14.73
N ILE A 82 19.39 15.62 13.64
CA ILE A 82 19.08 14.20 13.37
C ILE A 82 19.78 13.43 14.48
N VAL A 83 19.04 13.16 15.56
CA VAL A 83 19.45 12.16 16.54
C VAL A 83 19.50 10.86 15.76
N SER A 84 20.73 10.43 15.42
CA SER A 84 20.96 9.10 14.84
C SER A 84 20.24 8.11 15.77
N PRO A 85 19.22 7.36 15.28
CA PRO A 85 18.59 6.38 16.12
C PRO A 85 19.70 5.38 16.48
N GLY A 86 20.04 5.33 17.77
CA GLY A 86 20.98 4.35 18.28
C GLY A 86 20.54 2.94 17.84
N PRO A 87 21.45 1.97 17.80
CA PRO A 87 21.13 0.62 17.35
C PRO A 87 19.99 0.08 18.21
N VAL A 88 18.77 0.09 17.67
CA VAL A 88 17.63 -0.61 18.24
C VAL A 88 18.07 -2.07 18.21
N LYS A 89 18.19 -2.71 19.37
CA LYS A 89 18.24 -4.16 19.44
C LYS A 89 16.90 -4.61 18.85
N ALA A 90 16.90 -4.93 17.57
CA ALA A 90 15.76 -5.48 16.88
C ALA A 90 15.61 -6.90 17.44
N ASP A 91 14.93 -7.02 18.57
CA ASP A 91 14.29 -8.27 18.92
C ASP A 91 13.45 -8.62 17.69
N LEU A 92 13.83 -9.68 16.98
CA LEU A 92 13.15 -10.15 15.77
C LEU A 92 11.65 -10.17 16.07
N LEU A 93 10.85 -9.46 15.27
CA LEU A 93 9.41 -9.48 15.38
C LEU A 93 8.92 -10.68 14.57
N PRO A 94 8.65 -11.85 15.19
CA PRO A 94 8.27 -13.02 14.43
C PRO A 94 6.99 -12.74 13.65
N SER A 95 6.95 -13.18 12.40
CA SER A 95 5.82 -13.07 11.50
C SER A 95 5.41 -14.46 11.03
N ALA A 96 4.11 -14.71 10.96
CA ALA A 96 3.50 -15.89 10.35
C ALA A 96 3.14 -15.65 8.87
N LEU A 97 3.33 -14.42 8.35
CA LEU A 97 3.12 -14.11 6.94
C LEU A 97 4.32 -14.58 6.13
N ASP A 98 4.30 -15.83 5.68
CA ASP A 98 5.37 -16.50 4.93
C ASP A 98 5.20 -16.45 3.40
N SER A 99 4.09 -15.88 2.95
CA SER A 99 3.68 -15.90 1.55
C SER A 99 2.76 -14.73 1.24
N PHE A 100 2.66 -14.37 -0.05
CA PHE A 100 1.71 -13.35 -0.50
C PHE A 100 0.26 -13.76 -0.17
N SER A 101 -0.08 -15.04 -0.28
CA SER A 101 -1.41 -15.54 0.10
C SER A 101 -1.71 -15.37 1.60
N ALA A 102 -0.72 -15.62 2.47
CA ALA A 102 -0.85 -15.38 3.90
C ALA A 102 -1.06 -13.89 4.21
N LEU A 103 -0.28 -13.01 3.57
CA LEU A 103 -0.45 -11.56 3.65
C LEU A 103 -1.87 -11.12 3.25
N VAL A 104 -2.37 -11.59 2.11
CA VAL A 104 -3.72 -11.25 1.65
C VAL A 104 -4.77 -11.69 2.67
N ARG A 105 -4.67 -12.91 3.21
CA ARG A 105 -5.59 -13.40 4.24
C ARG A 105 -5.52 -12.57 5.50
N PHE A 106 -4.33 -12.13 5.90
CA PHE A 106 -4.16 -11.29 7.07
C PHE A 106 -4.87 -9.94 6.88
N VAL A 107 -4.60 -9.25 5.76
CA VAL A 107 -5.23 -7.95 5.45
C VAL A 107 -6.75 -8.08 5.32
N LEU A 108 -7.23 -9.14 4.66
CA LEU A 108 -8.66 -9.40 4.49
C LEU A 108 -9.31 -10.08 5.69
N GLN A 109 -8.59 -10.32 6.79
CA GLN A 109 -9.13 -10.88 8.03
C GLN A 109 -9.61 -12.34 7.92
N GLY A 110 -9.05 -13.12 6.99
CA GLY A 110 -9.19 -14.57 6.92
C GLY A 110 -9.43 -15.15 5.53
N PRO A 111 -9.42 -16.49 5.42
CA PRO A 111 -9.61 -17.18 4.13
C PRO A 111 -11.02 -17.03 3.57
N ARG A 112 -12.04 -16.86 4.43
CA ARG A 112 -13.42 -16.67 3.99
C ARG A 112 -13.59 -15.31 3.31
N GLN A 113 -13.14 -14.26 3.98
CA GLN A 113 -13.17 -12.90 3.48
C GLN A 113 -12.31 -12.75 2.22
N GLN A 114 -11.16 -13.43 2.15
CA GLN A 114 -10.38 -13.52 0.92
C GLN A 114 -11.19 -14.10 -0.25
N ALA A 115 -11.88 -15.23 -0.04
CA ALA A 115 -12.68 -15.85 -1.09
C ALA A 115 -13.88 -14.98 -1.50
N GLU A 116 -14.52 -14.31 -0.54
CA GLU A 116 -15.62 -13.37 -0.81
C GLU A 116 -15.13 -12.15 -1.61
N ALA A 117 -14.01 -11.55 -1.21
CA ALA A 117 -13.39 -10.43 -1.92
C ALA A 117 -12.99 -10.82 -3.36
N TYR A 118 -12.33 -11.97 -3.55
CA TYR A 118 -11.92 -12.42 -4.89
C TYR A 118 -13.11 -12.64 -5.81
N ARG A 119 -14.20 -13.22 -5.28
CA ARG A 119 -15.44 -13.40 -6.05
C ARG A 119 -16.05 -12.06 -6.44
N ALA A 120 -16.14 -11.13 -5.50
CA ALA A 120 -16.69 -9.79 -5.76
C ALA A 120 -15.83 -9.03 -6.78
N TRP A 121 -14.50 -8.99 -6.59
CA TRP A 121 -13.60 -8.30 -7.49
C TRP A 121 -13.61 -8.89 -8.91
N ALA A 122 -13.65 -10.22 -9.03
CA ALA A 122 -13.79 -10.87 -10.33
C ALA A 122 -15.14 -10.57 -10.99
N ALA A 123 -16.23 -10.54 -10.22
CA ALA A 123 -17.56 -10.17 -10.73
C ALA A 123 -17.59 -8.71 -11.21
N ASP A 124 -16.84 -7.83 -10.54
CA ASP A 124 -16.64 -6.44 -10.92
C ASP A 124 -15.58 -6.26 -12.03
N GLY A 125 -15.08 -7.35 -12.62
CA GLY A 125 -14.20 -7.33 -13.79
C GLY A 125 -12.71 -7.13 -13.51
N LEU A 126 -12.26 -7.29 -12.26
CA LEU A 126 -10.83 -7.34 -11.95
C LEU A 126 -10.24 -8.68 -12.39
N VAL A 127 -9.22 -8.66 -13.24
CA VAL A 127 -8.42 -9.85 -13.55
C VAL A 127 -7.61 -10.23 -12.32
N LEU A 128 -7.81 -11.43 -11.78
CA LEU A 128 -7.13 -11.87 -10.56
C LEU A 128 -5.71 -12.36 -10.86
N SER A 129 -4.71 -11.59 -10.45
CA SER A 129 -3.29 -11.95 -10.42
C SER A 129 -2.66 -11.36 -9.16
N ASP A 130 -1.47 -11.82 -8.76
CA ASP A 130 -0.82 -11.31 -7.53
C ASP A 130 -0.58 -9.79 -7.60
N VAL A 131 -0.24 -9.27 -8.79
CA VAL A 131 -0.07 -7.83 -9.01
C VAL A 131 -1.39 -7.09 -8.81
N THR A 132 -2.48 -7.56 -9.42
CA THR A 132 -3.75 -6.84 -9.37
C THR A 132 -4.43 -6.97 -8.02
N ILE A 133 -4.31 -8.12 -7.36
CA ILE A 133 -4.74 -8.35 -5.97
C ILE A 133 -3.94 -7.43 -5.05
N GLY A 134 -2.62 -7.34 -5.23
CA GLY A 134 -1.77 -6.42 -4.46
C GLY A 134 -2.20 -4.96 -4.63
N ASN A 135 -2.47 -4.53 -5.86
CA ASN A 135 -2.98 -3.19 -6.13
C ASN A 135 -4.34 -2.95 -5.47
N ALA A 136 -5.27 -3.90 -5.57
CA ALA A 136 -6.58 -3.80 -4.93
C ALA A 136 -6.45 -3.67 -3.40
N LEU A 137 -5.58 -4.46 -2.77
CA LEU A 137 -5.31 -4.35 -1.34
C LEU A 137 -4.76 -2.96 -0.97
N ILE A 138 -3.80 -2.45 -1.72
CA ILE A 138 -3.20 -1.14 -1.49
C ILE A 138 -4.28 -0.05 -1.60
N VAL A 139 -5.00 0.00 -2.72
CA VAL A 139 -6.03 1.01 -2.99
C VAL A 139 -7.12 1.03 -1.92
N LEU A 140 -7.63 -0.15 -1.53
CA LEU A 140 -8.73 -0.25 -0.57
C LEU A 140 -8.31 0.01 0.88
N ASN A 141 -7.01 -0.09 1.19
CA ASN A 141 -6.47 0.15 2.54
C ASN A 141 -5.59 1.42 2.59
N SER A 142 -5.64 2.26 1.56
CA SER A 142 -4.88 3.50 1.49
C SER A 142 -5.42 4.54 2.46
N VAL A 143 -4.54 5.13 3.28
CA VAL A 143 -4.89 6.29 4.12
C VAL A 143 -4.87 7.60 3.32
N ARG A 144 -4.01 7.68 2.31
CA ARG A 144 -3.91 8.82 1.39
C ARG A 144 -4.70 8.52 0.12
N PRO A 145 -5.24 9.53 -0.59
CA PRO A 145 -5.87 9.32 -1.88
C PRO A 145 -4.92 8.54 -2.83
N PRO A 146 -5.32 7.36 -3.32
CA PRO A 146 -4.45 6.53 -4.14
C PRO A 146 -4.27 7.17 -5.53
N LEU A 147 -3.02 7.29 -5.96
CA LEU A 147 -2.68 7.65 -7.33
C LEU A 147 -2.59 6.38 -8.17
N LEU A 148 -3.42 6.27 -9.20
CA LEU A 148 -3.48 5.11 -10.07
C LEU A 148 -2.73 5.37 -11.39
N ILE A 149 -1.80 4.49 -11.73
CA ILE A 149 -1.20 4.41 -13.06
C ILE A 149 -1.90 3.26 -13.79
N ASP A 150 -2.91 3.62 -14.60
CA ASP A 150 -3.83 2.65 -15.23
C ASP A 150 -4.03 2.98 -16.72
N PRO A 151 -3.05 2.66 -17.59
CA PRO A 151 -3.12 3.01 -19.01
C PRO A 151 -4.28 2.32 -19.74
N GLU A 152 -4.66 1.13 -19.29
CA GLU A 152 -5.73 0.31 -19.89
C GLU A 152 -7.12 0.59 -19.27
N GLY A 153 -7.21 1.42 -18.24
CA GLY A 153 -8.47 1.75 -17.55
C GLY A 153 -9.11 0.57 -16.79
N LEU A 154 -8.37 -0.51 -16.55
CA LEU A 154 -8.88 -1.73 -15.92
C LEU A 154 -9.26 -1.48 -14.46
N PHE A 155 -8.39 -0.80 -13.71
CA PHE A 155 -8.64 -0.48 -12.29
C PHE A 155 -9.73 0.57 -12.14
N THR A 156 -9.73 1.56 -13.03
CA THR A 156 -10.75 2.61 -13.04
C THR A 156 -12.13 1.99 -13.27
N GLY A 157 -12.25 1.08 -14.25
CA GLY A 157 -13.50 0.37 -14.53
C GLY A 157 -13.94 -0.56 -13.39
N TRP A 158 -12.99 -1.27 -12.78
CA TRP A 158 -13.26 -2.11 -11.60
C TRP A 158 -13.76 -1.27 -10.41
N LEU A 159 -13.03 -0.22 -10.02
CA LEU A 159 -13.41 0.63 -8.90
C LEU A 159 -14.72 1.37 -9.14
N ALA A 160 -15.04 1.74 -10.38
CA ALA A 160 -16.33 2.34 -10.72
C ALA A 160 -17.53 1.41 -10.50
N ARG A 161 -17.31 0.09 -10.55
CA ARG A 161 -18.34 -0.93 -10.26
C ARG A 161 -18.35 -1.34 -8.79
N THR A 162 -17.18 -1.39 -8.16
CA THR A 162 -17.03 -1.76 -6.75
C THR A 162 -17.44 -0.63 -5.80
N LEU A 163 -17.16 0.62 -6.15
CA LEU A 163 -17.50 1.79 -5.34
C LEU A 163 -18.83 2.38 -5.79
N HIS A 164 -19.60 2.87 -4.82
CA HIS A 164 -20.87 3.54 -5.10
C HIS A 164 -20.66 5.03 -5.34
N SER A 165 -21.56 5.62 -6.14
CA SER A 165 -21.62 7.06 -6.39
C SER A 165 -20.30 7.66 -6.88
N VAL A 166 -19.71 7.05 -7.92
CA VAL A 166 -18.47 7.54 -8.53
C VAL A 166 -18.76 8.72 -9.46
N VAL A 167 -18.08 9.83 -9.24
CA VAL A 167 -18.05 11.03 -10.08
C VAL A 167 -16.69 11.08 -10.76
N GLU A 168 -16.68 11.01 -12.09
CA GLU A 168 -15.45 11.15 -12.87
C GLU A 168 -15.25 12.59 -13.31
N VAL A 169 -14.01 13.07 -13.18
CA VAL A 169 -13.59 14.40 -13.60
C VAL A 169 -12.27 14.31 -14.33
N ASP A 170 -12.18 15.06 -15.42
CA ASP A 170 -10.91 15.33 -16.08
C ASP A 170 -10.23 16.51 -15.39
N ALA A 171 -9.07 16.27 -14.77
CA ALA A 171 -8.29 17.29 -14.08
C ALA A 171 -7.77 18.40 -15.02
N GLY A 172 -7.69 18.14 -16.32
CA GLY A 172 -7.36 19.12 -17.35
C GLY A 172 -8.57 19.69 -18.11
N GLY A 173 -9.78 19.24 -17.78
CA GLY A 173 -11.01 19.60 -18.48
C GLY A 173 -11.55 21.00 -18.14
N PRO A 174 -12.52 21.50 -18.94
CA PRO A 174 -13.12 22.82 -18.75
C PRO A 174 -14.11 22.89 -17.58
N LEU A 175 -14.65 21.75 -17.14
CA LEU A 175 -15.45 21.64 -15.92
C LEU A 175 -14.52 21.83 -14.72
N ALA A 176 -14.75 22.89 -13.93
CA ALA A 176 -13.90 23.25 -12.81
C ALA A 176 -13.73 22.06 -11.86
N PRO A 177 -12.54 21.44 -11.77
CA PRO A 177 -12.32 20.28 -10.90
C PRO A 177 -12.69 20.55 -9.43
N ALA A 178 -12.66 21.83 -9.04
CA ALA A 178 -13.09 22.31 -7.74
C ALA A 178 -14.60 22.14 -7.46
N GLU A 179 -15.49 22.31 -8.45
CA GLU A 179 -16.93 22.17 -8.24
C GLU A 179 -17.35 20.72 -8.05
N ALA A 180 -16.76 19.82 -8.85
CA ALA A 180 -17.00 18.40 -8.71
C ALA A 180 -16.39 17.85 -7.41
N LEU A 181 -15.19 18.30 -7.03
CA LEU A 181 -14.60 17.99 -5.72
C LEU A 181 -15.50 18.47 -4.59
N LYS A 182 -16.00 19.71 -4.67
CA LYS A 182 -16.93 20.26 -3.68
C LYS A 182 -18.21 19.42 -3.60
N GLY A 183 -18.81 19.05 -4.72
CA GLY A 183 -19.99 18.18 -4.75
C GLY A 183 -19.71 16.81 -4.15
N ALA A 184 -18.57 16.20 -4.50
CA ALA A 184 -18.17 14.91 -3.97
C ALA A 184 -18.00 14.94 -2.44
N LEU A 185 -17.31 15.96 -1.92
CA LEU A 185 -17.15 16.17 -0.48
C LEU A 185 -18.48 16.42 0.23
N GLN A 186 -19.39 17.19 -0.38
CA GLN A 186 -20.68 17.52 0.22
C GLN A 186 -21.63 16.32 0.32
N TYR A 187 -21.66 15.47 -0.70
CA TYR A 187 -22.60 14.35 -0.79
C TYR A 187 -21.98 12.99 -0.43
N GLY A 188 -20.69 12.95 -0.09
CA GLY A 188 -19.98 11.70 0.20
C GLY A 188 -19.81 10.81 -1.02
N ASN A 189 -19.70 11.41 -2.22
CA ASN A 189 -19.47 10.67 -3.45
C ASN A 189 -17.98 10.36 -3.63
N THR A 190 -17.68 9.25 -4.28
CA THR A 190 -16.31 8.93 -4.67
C THR A 190 -15.92 9.77 -5.87
N LEU A 191 -14.77 10.45 -5.85
CA LEU A 191 -14.28 11.25 -6.97
C LEU A 191 -13.10 10.55 -7.66
N PHE A 192 -13.19 10.33 -8.97
CA PHE A 192 -12.07 9.92 -9.81
C PHE A 192 -11.60 11.08 -10.67
N ALA A 193 -10.40 11.56 -10.38
CA ALA A 193 -9.72 12.55 -11.19
C ALA A 193 -8.81 11.85 -12.21
N ARG A 194 -9.08 12.03 -13.51
CA ARG A 194 -8.24 11.57 -14.62
C ARG A 194 -7.33 12.69 -15.09
N GLY A 195 -6.22 12.34 -15.74
CA GLY A 195 -5.29 13.35 -16.28
C GLY A 195 -4.56 14.16 -15.21
N VAL A 196 -4.42 13.61 -13.99
CA VAL A 196 -3.71 14.28 -12.91
C VAL A 196 -2.20 14.28 -13.20
N HIS A 197 -1.62 15.48 -13.25
CA HIS A 197 -0.19 15.71 -13.41
C HIS A 197 0.28 16.73 -12.36
N ALA A 198 1.59 16.87 -12.14
CA ALA A 198 2.14 17.77 -11.11
C ALA A 198 1.63 19.23 -11.18
N GLY A 199 1.21 19.68 -12.36
CA GLY A 199 0.61 21.00 -12.57
C GLY A 199 -0.89 21.12 -12.28
N SER A 200 -1.59 20.03 -11.95
CA SER A 200 -3.05 20.02 -11.83
C SER A 200 -3.50 20.82 -10.61
N GLN A 201 -4.52 21.66 -10.78
CA GLN A 201 -5.06 22.48 -9.69
C GLN A 201 -5.58 21.65 -8.51
N LEU A 202 -5.99 20.40 -8.76
CA LEU A 202 -6.45 19.46 -7.72
C LEU A 202 -5.36 19.08 -6.70
N LEU A 203 -4.08 19.11 -7.08
CA LEU A 203 -2.96 18.73 -6.20
C LEU A 203 -2.34 19.93 -5.48
N ARG A 204 -2.80 21.16 -5.76
CA ARG A 204 -2.23 22.41 -5.22
C ARG A 204 -3.02 23.00 -4.05
N GLN A 205 -4.00 22.28 -3.50
CA GLN A 205 -4.84 22.74 -2.39
C GLN A 205 -4.36 22.24 -1.03
#